data_AF-A0A9P5N7G3-F1
#
_entry.id   AF-A0A9P5N7G3-F1
#
_cell.length_a   1.000
_cell.length_b   1.000
_cell.length_c   1.000
_cell.angle_alpha   90.00
_cell.angle_beta   90.00
_cell.angle_gamma   90.00
#
_symmetry.space_group_name_H-M   'P 1'
#
loop_
_entity.id
_entity.type
_entity.pdbx_description
1 polymer ?
#
loop_
_entity_poly.entity_id
_entity_poly.type
_entity_poly.pdbx_seq_one_letter_code
_entity_poly.pdbx_strand_id
1 'polypeptide(L)' 'KMNPPDDFDGSPSKSESFLNSLINIFSAFPISYATDEVRIRYTLGFLKGGSAVKWKDLLLDDVN' A
#
# COMPACT_ATOMS: atom_id res chain seq x y z
N LYS A 1 11.80 5.04 -14.84
CA LYS A 1 11.13 3.88 -14.23
C LYS A 1 10.94 4.19 -12.76
N MET A 2 9.71 4.22 -12.24
CA MET A 2 9.51 4.23 -10.79
C MET A 2 9.59 2.81 -10.29
N ASN A 3 10.23 2.63 -9.13
CA ASN A 3 10.25 1.34 -8.47
C ASN A 3 8.96 1.21 -7.64
N PRO A 4 8.32 0.03 -7.63
CA PRO A 4 7.25 -0.22 -6.69
C PRO A 4 7.76 -0.10 -5.23
N PRO A 5 6.88 0.13 -4.25
CA PRO A 5 7.24 0.08 -2.85
C PRO A 5 7.76 -1.32 -2.49
N ASP A 6 8.68 -1.37 -1.51
CA ASP A 6 9.04 -2.64 -0.88
C ASP A 6 7.87 -3.21 -0.07
N ASP A 7 7.90 -4.52 0.19
CA ASP A 7 6.92 -5.14 1.10
C ASP A 7 7.04 -4.50 2.50
N PHE A 8 5.90 -4.06 3.03
CA PHE A 8 5.78 -3.42 4.32
C PHE A 8 5.40 -4.45 5.40
N ASP A 9 6.13 -4.42 6.50
CA ASP A 9 5.99 -5.35 7.63
C ASP A 9 5.25 -4.78 8.83
N GLY A 10 4.82 -3.51 8.74
CA GLY A 10 4.22 -2.78 9.86
C GLY A 10 5.23 -2.05 10.75
N SER A 11 6.52 -2.04 10.38
CA SER A 11 7.57 -1.37 11.15
C SER A 11 7.45 0.15 11.07
N PRO A 12 7.38 0.87 12.22
CA PRO A 12 7.34 2.33 12.25
C PRO A 12 8.51 3.00 11.52
N SER A 13 9.69 2.37 11.57
CA SER A 13 10.90 2.88 10.92
C SER A 13 10.84 2.88 9.39
N LYS A 14 9.95 2.07 8.79
CA LYS A 14 9.77 1.97 7.34
C LYS A 14 8.53 2.75 6.85
N SER A 15 7.66 3.18 7.75
CA SER A 15 6.36 3.79 7.42
C SER A 15 6.48 5.00 6.50
N GLU A 16 7.37 5.94 6.80
CA GLU A 16 7.55 7.15 6.00
C GLU A 16 8.02 6.82 4.57
N SER A 17 9.03 5.95 4.45
CA SER A 17 9.56 5.52 3.14
C SER A 17 8.51 4.78 2.30
N PHE A 18 7.68 3.97 2.95
CA PHE A 18 6.59 3.24 2.31
C PHE A 18 5.50 4.20 1.79
N LEU A 19 5.04 5.13 2.64
CA LEU A 19 4.04 6.13 2.26
C LEU A 19 4.53 7.04 1.14
N ASN A 20 5.78 7.50 1.19
CA ASN A 20 6.36 8.32 0.14
C ASN A 20 6.43 7.56 -1.21
N SER A 21 6.71 6.26 -1.18
CA SER A 21 6.70 5.43 -2.39
C SER A 21 5.31 5.31 -3.00
N LEU A 22 4.27 5.13 -2.18
CA LEU A 22 2.87 5.11 -2.64
C LEU A 22 2.46 6.45 -3.24
N ILE A 23 2.75 7.56 -2.55
CA ILE A 23 2.44 8.92 -3.02
C ILE A 23 3.08 9.19 -4.38
N ASN A 24 4.36 8.85 -4.54
CA ASN A 24 5.07 9.03 -5.81
C ASN A 24 4.38 8.30 -6.97
N ILE A 25 3.94 7.05 -6.75
CA ILE A 25 3.25 6.25 -7.77
C ILE A 25 1.88 6.85 -8.09
N PHE A 26 1.10 7.23 -7.08
CA PHE A 26 -0.23 7.82 -7.29
C PHE A 26 -0.15 9.16 -8.01
N SER A 27 0.87 9.97 -7.72
CA SER A 27 1.12 11.24 -8.42
C SER A 27 1.63 11.02 -9.85
N ALA A 28 2.35 9.93 -10.12
CA ALA A 28 2.86 9.63 -11.46
C ALA A 28 1.80 9.08 -12.42
N PHE A 29 0.85 8.31 -11.88
CA PHE A 29 -0.20 7.65 -12.67
C PHE A 29 -1.59 8.00 -12.12
N PRO A 30 -1.99 9.29 -12.10
CA PRO A 30 -3.22 9.72 -11.44
C PRO A 30 -4.48 9.14 -12.07
N ILE A 31 -4.45 8.81 -13.37
CA ILE A 31 -5.57 8.16 -14.07
C ILE A 31 -5.72 6.70 -13.61
N SER A 32 -4.61 5.97 -13.46
CA SER A 32 -4.62 4.57 -13.01
C SER A 32 -5.00 4.42 -11.54
N TYR A 33 -4.75 5.44 -10.74
CA TYR A 33 -5.07 5.49 -9.30
C TYR A 33 -6.04 6.63 -8.99
N ALA A 34 -7.09 6.77 -9.82
CA ALA A 34 -8.03 7.88 -9.76
C ALA A 34 -8.96 7.84 -8.54
N THR A 35 -9.27 6.64 -8.03
CA THR A 35 -10.17 6.45 -6.88
C THR A 35 -9.40 5.95 -5.67
N ASP A 36 -9.92 6.26 -4.48
CA ASP A 36 -9.34 5.79 -3.23
C ASP A 36 -9.40 4.26 -3.11
N GLU A 37 -10.44 3.63 -3.65
CA GLU A 37 -10.54 2.17 -3.69
C GLU A 37 -9.35 1.53 -4.43
N VAL A 38 -8.97 2.06 -5.60
CA VAL A 38 -7.85 1.52 -6.37
C VAL A 38 -6.52 1.76 -5.64
N ARG A 39 -6.37 2.90 -4.97
CA ARG A 39 -5.18 3.19 -4.12
C ARG A 39 -5.08 2.24 -2.93
N ILE A 40 -6.20 1.97 -2.27
CA ILE A 40 -6.28 1.04 -1.13
C ILE A 40 -5.92 -0.37 -1.61
N ARG A 41 -6.57 -0.88 -2.65
CA ARG A 41 -6.28 -2.23 -3.20
C ARG A 41 -4.82 -2.37 -3.62
N TYR A 42 -4.24 -1.36 -4.25
CA TYR A 42 -2.83 -1.35 -4.60
C TYR A 42 -1.93 -1.41 -3.37
N THR A 43 -2.21 -0.58 -2.35
CA THR A 43 -1.45 -0.52 -1.10
C THR A 43 -1.49 -1.85 -0.34
N LEU A 44 -2.66 -2.50 -0.27
CA LEU A 44 -2.83 -3.81 0.36
C LEU A 44 -1.92 -4.88 -0.25
N GLY A 45 -1.59 -4.77 -1.55
CA GLY A 45 -0.67 -5.66 -2.24
C GLY A 45 0.77 -5.69 -1.69
N PHE A 46 1.14 -4.69 -0.88
CA PHE A 46 2.47 -4.58 -0.27
C PHE A 46 2.48 -4.87 1.23
N LEU A 47 1.32 -5.06 1.87
CA LEU A 47 1.22 -5.41 3.29
C LEU A 47 1.47 -6.92 3.51
N LYS A 48 2.70 -7.37 3.31
CA LYS A 48 3.06 -8.80 3.30
C LYS A 48 3.90 -9.28 4.47
N GLY A 49 4.40 -8.37 5.33
CA GLY A 49 5.24 -8.75 6.46
C GLY A 49 4.59 -8.52 7.83
N GLY A 50 5.12 -9.19 8.85
CA GLY A 50 4.94 -8.84 10.26
C GLY A 50 3.49 -8.58 10.69
N SER A 51 3.25 -7.43 11.33
CA SER A 51 1.92 -7.03 11.80
C SER A 51 1.03 -6.50 10.69
N ALA A 52 1.58 -6.06 9.55
CA ALA A 52 0.83 -5.51 8.43
C ALA A 52 -0.08 -6.54 7.74
N VAL A 53 0.31 -7.82 7.74
CA VAL A 53 -0.53 -8.90 7.19
C VAL A 53 -1.87 -8.99 7.91
N LYS A 54 -1.88 -8.86 9.25
CA LYS A 54 -3.12 -8.92 10.04
C LYS A 54 -4.08 -7.78 9.66
N TRP A 55 -3.53 -6.58 9.42
CA TRP A 55 -4.32 -5.45 8.96
C TRP A 55 -4.90 -5.68 7.57
N LYS A 56 -4.10 -6.26 6.67
CA LYS A 56 -4.54 -6.63 5.33
C LYS A 56 -5.69 -7.63 5.37
N ASP A 57 -5.56 -8.68 6.17
CA ASP A 57 -6.55 -9.75 6.26
C ASP A 57 -7.87 -9.25 6.86
N LEU A 58 -7.82 -8.44 7.93
CA LEU A 58 -9.01 -7.82 8.52
C LEU A 58 -9.80 -6.95 7.54
N LEU A 59 -9.10 -6.18 6.70
CA LEU A 59 -9.73 -5.34 5.68
C LEU A 59 -10.32 -6.15 4.53
N LEU A 60 -9.73 -7.30 4.20
CA LEU A 60 -10.26 -8.18 3.15
C LEU A 60 -11.48 -8.96 3.63
N ASP A 61 -11.52 -9.33 4.91
CA ASP A 61 -12.66 -10.00 5.53
C ASP A 61 -13.89 -9.08 5.61
N ASP A 62 -13.72 -7.77 5.80
CA ASP A 62 -14.82 -6.78 5.84
C ASP A 62 -15.44 -6.49 4.46
N VAL A 63 -14.71 -6.82 3.38
CA VAL A 63 -15.11 -6.56 1.99
C VAL A 63 -15.79 -7.79 1.34
N ASN A 64 -15.75 -8.96 2.01
CA ASN A 64 -16.39 -10.22 1.56
C ASN A 64 -17.71 -10.48 2.28
#